data_AF-A0A191WIL7-F1
#
_entry.id   AF-A0A191WIL7-F1
#
_cell.length_a   1.000
_cell.length_b   1.000
_cell.length_c   1.000
_cell.angle_alpha   90.00
_cell.angle_beta   90.00
_cell.angle_gamma   90.00
#
_symmetry.space_group_name_H-M   'P 1'
#
loop_
_entity.id
_entity.type
_entity.pdbx_description
1 polymer ?
#
loop_
_entity_poly.entity_id
_entity_poly.type
_entity_poly.pdbx_seq_one_letter_code
_entity_poly.pdbx_strand_id
1 'polypeptide(L)'
;MTIRTNAANTPNALHLLADPPVSVRAKLAAAWTSFMFLYVYVDVLNFYKPGVVDGILNGLVWRFDVSSTLLTVMLASVTIPALMVVLSMTLPARANRATNLVVASLYIPYSVFNAAGATWEWAFFYGLSIGIEVLLLAFILRSAWTWPRTHSNAADVATADRLRQDFRR
;
A
#
# COMPACT_ATOMS: atom_id res chain seq x y z
N MET A 1 68.24 -11.30 8.04
CA MET A 1 67.48 -10.11 7.58
C MET A 1 66.10 -10.59 7.15
N THR A 2 65.22 -10.88 8.10
CA THR A 2 64.14 -10.05 8.70
C THR A 2 62.78 -10.54 8.19
N ILE A 3 62.08 -11.24 9.07
CA ILE A 3 60.68 -11.67 8.92
C ILE A 3 59.79 -10.43 8.87
N ARG A 4 58.83 -10.37 7.95
CA ARG A 4 57.65 -9.51 8.07
C ARG A 4 56.37 -10.32 7.87
N THR A 5 55.75 -10.61 9.00
CA THR A 5 54.33 -10.95 9.16
C THR A 5 53.47 -9.78 8.68
N ASN A 6 52.64 -9.99 7.67
CA ASN A 6 51.55 -9.06 7.37
C ASN A 6 50.29 -9.60 8.04
N ALA A 7 49.86 -8.87 9.07
CA ALA A 7 48.68 -9.11 9.85
C ALA A 7 47.44 -9.28 8.95
N ALA A 8 46.65 -10.30 9.29
CA ALA A 8 45.30 -10.45 8.81
C ALA A 8 44.52 -9.17 9.16
N ASN A 9 44.29 -8.33 8.15
CA ASN A 9 43.38 -7.21 8.24
C ASN A 9 41.97 -7.79 8.20
N THR A 10 41.45 -8.25 9.34
CA THR A 10 40.04 -8.59 9.49
C THR A 10 39.30 -7.27 9.45
N PRO A 11 38.58 -6.92 8.38
CA PRO A 11 37.76 -5.72 8.42
C PRO A 11 36.69 -5.98 9.45
N ASN A 12 36.76 -5.19 10.53
CA ASN A 12 35.73 -4.94 11.51
C ASN A 12 34.37 -5.47 11.07
N ALA A 13 33.94 -6.54 11.74
CA ALA A 13 32.54 -6.89 11.85
C ALA A 13 31.83 -5.77 12.63
N LEU A 14 31.74 -4.59 12.02
CA LEU A 14 30.67 -3.67 12.31
C LEU A 14 29.42 -4.46 12.00
N HIS A 15 28.66 -4.70 13.05
CA HIS A 15 27.32 -5.22 13.09
C HIS A 15 26.41 -4.23 12.33
N LEU A 16 26.65 -4.08 11.03
CA LEU A 16 25.80 -3.38 10.09
C LEU A 16 24.54 -4.21 10.03
N LEU A 17 23.47 -3.71 10.64
CA LEU A 17 22.13 -4.25 10.48
C LEU A 17 21.86 -4.35 8.97
N ALA A 18 21.95 -5.56 8.42
CA ALA A 18 21.68 -5.83 7.03
C ALA A 18 20.20 -6.19 6.90
N ASP A 19 19.38 -5.22 6.50
CA ASP A 19 17.97 -5.49 6.22
C ASP A 19 17.83 -6.21 4.89
N PRO A 20 17.25 -7.43 4.85
CA PRO A 20 16.97 -8.10 3.59
C PRO A 20 15.98 -7.25 2.76
N PRO A 21 16.09 -7.26 1.42
CA PRO A 21 15.25 -6.44 0.58
C PRO A 21 13.77 -6.85 0.71
N VAL A 22 12.94 -5.91 1.15
CA VAL A 22 11.48 -6.11 1.27
C VAL A 22 10.85 -6.27 -0.11
N SER A 23 10.10 -7.35 -0.32
CA SER A 23 9.40 -7.62 -1.59
C SER A 23 8.36 -6.54 -1.90
N VAL A 24 8.10 -6.29 -3.19
CA VAL A 24 7.06 -5.32 -3.62
C VAL A 24 5.68 -5.69 -3.06
N ARG A 25 5.37 -6.99 -2.97
CA ARG A 25 4.14 -7.50 -2.36
C ARG A 25 3.99 -7.07 -0.91
N ALA A 26 5.05 -7.26 -0.12
CA ALA A 26 5.06 -6.87 1.29
C ALA A 26 4.95 -5.34 1.47
N LYS A 27 5.59 -4.54 0.60
CA LYS A 27 5.44 -3.08 0.59
C LYS A 27 4.00 -2.65 0.32
N LEU A 28 3.35 -3.25 -0.68
CA LEU A 28 1.96 -2.96 -1.03
C LEU A 28 1.01 -3.38 0.10
N ALA A 29 1.17 -4.59 0.65
CA ALA A 29 0.36 -5.05 1.78
C ALA A 29 0.53 -4.16 3.01
N ALA A 30 1.77 -3.79 3.36
CA ALA A 30 2.04 -2.88 4.46
C ALA A 30 1.40 -1.50 4.23
N ALA A 31 1.47 -0.96 3.00
CA ALA A 31 0.86 0.32 2.68
C ALA A 31 -0.67 0.29 2.77
N TRP A 32 -1.34 -0.77 2.28
CA TRP A 32 -2.78 -0.94 2.43
C TRP A 32 -3.19 -1.12 3.90
N THR A 33 -2.40 -1.85 4.69
CA THR A 33 -2.62 -1.98 6.13
C THR A 33 -2.51 -0.63 6.84
N SER A 34 -1.47 0.14 6.54
CA SER A 34 -1.31 1.50 7.09
C SER A 34 -2.45 2.43 6.67
N PHE A 35 -2.88 2.34 5.40
CA PHE A 35 -4.02 3.10 4.89
C PHE A 35 -5.30 2.74 5.64
N MET A 36 -5.58 1.44 5.81
CA MET A 36 -6.72 0.95 6.59
C MET A 36 -6.72 1.45 8.03
N PHE A 37 -5.58 1.37 8.72
CA PHE A 37 -5.49 1.86 10.10
C PHE A 37 -5.72 3.36 10.19
N LEU A 38 -5.09 4.14 9.30
CA LEU A 38 -5.28 5.58 9.28
C LEU A 38 -6.76 5.92 9.05
N TYR A 39 -7.38 5.28 8.06
CA TYR A 39 -8.79 5.50 7.70
C TYR A 39 -9.71 5.21 8.88
N VAL A 40 -9.52 4.06 9.56
CA VAL A 40 -10.30 3.71 10.77
C VAL A 40 -10.11 4.74 11.88
N TYR A 41 -8.89 5.18 12.15
CA TYR A 41 -8.66 6.18 13.20
C TYR A 41 -9.22 7.56 12.83
N VAL A 42 -9.19 7.95 11.56
CA VAL A 42 -9.82 9.20 11.09
C VAL A 42 -11.33 9.14 11.34
N ASP A 43 -11.99 8.02 11.03
CA ASP A 43 -13.42 7.83 11.28
C ASP A 43 -13.75 7.85 12.79
N VAL A 44 -12.94 7.17 13.60
CA VAL A 44 -13.10 7.18 15.07
C VAL A 44 -12.93 8.57 15.64
N LEU A 45 -11.90 9.31 15.22
CA LEU A 45 -11.65 10.67 15.68
C LEU A 45 -12.74 11.64 15.21
N ASN A 46 -13.35 11.40 14.06
CA ASN A 46 -14.45 12.21 13.54
C ASN A 46 -15.69 12.17 14.46
N PHE A 47 -15.90 11.11 15.26
CA PHE A 47 -16.97 11.09 16.27
C PHE A 47 -16.80 12.15 17.35
N TYR A 48 -15.58 12.60 17.64
CA TYR A 48 -15.33 13.63 18.64
C TYR A 48 -15.61 15.05 18.14
N LYS A 49 -15.88 15.23 16.83
CA LYS A 49 -16.24 16.55 16.30
C LYS A 49 -17.65 16.94 16.76
N PRO A 50 -17.86 18.20 17.19
CA PRO A 50 -19.16 18.66 17.64
C PRO A 50 -20.27 18.37 16.63
N GLY A 51 -21.42 17.88 17.13
CA GLY A 51 -22.61 17.56 16.34
C GLY A 51 -22.58 16.22 15.59
N VAL A 52 -21.45 15.53 15.49
CA VAL A 52 -21.38 14.22 14.78
C VAL A 52 -22.12 13.13 15.56
N VAL A 53 -21.83 12.97 16.87
CA VAL A 53 -22.52 11.98 17.72
C VAL A 53 -24.00 12.28 17.85
N ASP A 54 -24.38 13.56 17.99
CA ASP A 54 -25.79 13.95 18.03
C ASP A 54 -26.50 13.59 16.72
N GLY A 55 -25.85 13.78 15.56
CA GLY A 55 -26.36 13.31 14.27
C GLY A 55 -26.60 11.81 14.24
N ILE A 56 -25.62 11.01 14.71
CA ILE A 56 -25.73 9.55 14.80
C ILE A 56 -26.91 9.13 15.68
N LEU A 57 -27.10 9.77 16.85
CA LEU A 57 -28.22 9.51 17.75
C LEU A 57 -29.57 9.86 17.12
N ASN A 58 -29.60 10.81 16.19
CA ASN A 58 -30.77 11.16 15.39
C ASN A 58 -30.91 10.31 14.10
N GLY A 59 -30.13 9.24 13.95
CA GLY A 59 -30.23 8.32 12.81
C GLY A 59 -29.59 8.85 11.53
N LEU A 60 -28.61 9.76 11.64
CA LEU A 60 -27.89 10.33 10.49
C LEU A 60 -26.43 9.90 10.46
N VAL A 61 -25.92 9.70 9.25
CA VAL A 61 -24.47 9.68 8.95
C VAL A 61 -24.19 10.83 8.00
N TRP A 62 -23.44 11.83 8.48
CA TRP A 62 -23.23 13.11 7.80
C TRP A 62 -24.55 13.84 7.49
N ARG A 63 -25.10 13.68 6.28
CA ARG A 63 -26.37 14.29 5.83
C ARG A 63 -27.40 13.25 5.36
N PHE A 64 -27.11 11.97 5.54
CA PHE A 64 -27.93 10.87 5.02
C PHE A 64 -28.58 10.10 6.16
N ASP A 65 -29.82 9.67 5.94
CA ASP A 65 -30.50 8.75 6.84
C ASP A 65 -29.78 7.40 6.89
N VAL A 66 -29.59 6.88 8.10
CA VAL A 66 -29.09 5.54 8.32
C VAL A 66 -30.06 4.54 7.71
N SER A 67 -29.55 3.77 6.77
CA SER A 67 -30.28 2.70 6.11
C SER A 67 -29.38 1.49 5.92
N SER A 68 -29.99 0.30 5.79
CA SER A 68 -29.24 -0.91 5.46
C SER A 68 -28.39 -0.72 4.21
N THR A 69 -28.94 -0.09 3.17
CA THR A 69 -28.22 0.21 1.92
C THR A 69 -27.00 1.09 2.15
N LEU A 70 -27.14 2.20 2.88
CA LEU A 70 -26.03 3.11 3.15
C LEU A 70 -24.91 2.39 3.91
N LEU A 71 -25.26 1.66 4.97
CA LEU A 71 -24.28 0.91 5.77
C LEU A 71 -23.61 -0.21 4.96
N THR A 72 -24.34 -0.87 4.06
CA THR A 72 -23.74 -1.86 3.15
C THR A 72 -22.77 -1.22 2.17
N VAL A 73 -23.06 -0.03 1.63
CA VAL A 73 -22.15 0.69 0.74
C VAL A 73 -20.88 1.11 1.49
N MET A 74 -21.01 1.62 2.71
CA MET A 74 -19.87 1.97 3.57
C MET A 74 -19.03 0.73 3.93
N LEU A 75 -19.67 -0.38 4.26
CA LEU A 75 -18.97 -1.64 4.52
C LEU A 75 -18.22 -2.13 3.27
N ALA A 76 -18.87 -2.10 2.11
CA ALA A 76 -18.26 -2.49 0.85
C ALA A 76 -17.06 -1.61 0.51
N SER A 77 -17.15 -0.30 0.77
CA SER A 77 -16.03 0.61 0.54
C SER A 77 -14.84 0.28 1.45
N VAL A 78 -15.00 0.10 2.76
CA VAL A 78 -13.85 -0.25 3.63
C VAL A 78 -13.32 -1.67 3.42
N THR A 79 -14.15 -2.57 2.87
CA THR A 79 -13.74 -3.94 2.53
C THR A 79 -12.70 -3.98 1.40
N ILE A 80 -12.76 -3.07 0.43
CA ILE A 80 -11.81 -3.04 -0.69
C ILE A 80 -10.35 -2.92 -0.21
N PRO A 81 -9.94 -1.88 0.55
CA PRO A 81 -8.58 -1.76 1.05
C PRO A 81 -8.21 -2.88 2.03
N ALA A 82 -9.16 -3.42 2.81
CA ALA A 82 -8.92 -4.60 3.64
C ALA A 82 -8.55 -5.85 2.80
N LEU A 83 -9.28 -6.10 1.71
CA LEU A 83 -8.96 -7.18 0.78
C LEU A 83 -7.65 -6.94 0.03
N MET A 84 -7.32 -5.68 -0.29
CA MET A 84 -6.06 -5.32 -0.95
C MET A 84 -4.83 -5.74 -0.14
N VAL A 85 -4.91 -5.82 1.20
CA VAL A 85 -3.84 -6.37 2.04
C VAL A 85 -3.52 -7.81 1.62
N VAL A 86 -4.54 -8.67 1.56
CA VAL A 86 -4.36 -10.09 1.20
C VAL A 86 -4.06 -10.26 -0.29
N LEU A 87 -4.80 -9.57 -1.16
CA LEU A 87 -4.63 -9.64 -2.62
C LEU A 87 -3.23 -9.20 -3.05
N SER A 88 -2.63 -8.22 -2.36
CA SER A 88 -1.25 -7.80 -2.61
C SER A 88 -0.22 -8.89 -2.33
N MET A 89 -0.55 -9.88 -1.50
CA MET A 89 0.33 -11.01 -1.20
C MET A 89 0.07 -12.23 -2.09
N THR A 90 -1.19 -12.45 -2.49
CA THR A 90 -1.62 -13.70 -3.13
C THR A 90 -1.75 -13.60 -4.65
N LEU A 91 -2.08 -12.43 -5.21
CA LEU A 91 -2.31 -12.32 -6.65
C LEU A 91 -1.01 -12.51 -7.48
N PRO A 92 -1.12 -13.12 -8.68
CA PRO A 92 -0.03 -13.14 -9.65
C PRO A 92 0.43 -11.72 -10.00
N ALA A 93 1.72 -11.53 -10.26
CA ALA A 93 2.34 -10.19 -10.34
C ALA A 93 1.64 -9.25 -11.32
N ARG A 94 1.19 -9.73 -12.49
CA ARG A 94 0.48 -8.92 -13.49
C ARG A 94 -0.87 -8.43 -12.98
N ALA A 95 -1.67 -9.34 -12.41
CA ALA A 95 -2.99 -9.00 -11.86
C ALA A 95 -2.83 -8.07 -10.66
N ASN A 96 -1.93 -8.41 -9.74
CA ASN A 96 -1.62 -7.64 -8.55
C ASN A 96 -1.25 -6.18 -8.88
N ARG A 97 -0.36 -5.99 -9.87
CA ARG A 97 0.01 -4.66 -10.36
C ARG A 97 -1.19 -3.89 -10.91
N ALA A 98 -1.99 -4.51 -11.78
CA ALA A 98 -3.15 -3.86 -12.38
C ALA A 98 -4.19 -3.46 -11.31
N THR A 99 -4.52 -4.38 -10.41
CA THR A 99 -5.47 -4.14 -9.31
C THR A 99 -4.98 -3.02 -8.39
N ASN A 100 -3.71 -3.02 -7.96
CA ASN A 100 -3.17 -1.96 -7.12
C ASN A 100 -3.23 -0.58 -7.79
N LEU A 101 -2.91 -0.50 -9.09
CA LEU A 101 -2.97 0.76 -9.82
C LEU A 101 -4.42 1.28 -9.90
N VAL A 102 -5.37 0.43 -10.29
CA VAL A 102 -6.78 0.83 -10.42
C VAL A 102 -7.36 1.25 -9.08
N VAL A 103 -7.21 0.41 -8.05
CA VAL A 103 -7.81 0.67 -6.74
C VAL A 103 -7.19 1.90 -6.10
N ALA A 104 -5.86 2.04 -6.10
CA ALA A 104 -5.23 3.23 -5.51
C ALA A 104 -5.62 4.52 -6.25
N SER A 105 -5.76 4.49 -7.58
CA SER A 105 -6.24 5.65 -8.34
C SER A 105 -7.69 6.03 -8.02
N LEU A 106 -8.58 5.05 -7.80
CA LEU A 106 -9.96 5.31 -7.41
C LEU A 106 -10.08 5.84 -5.98
N TYR A 107 -9.18 5.42 -5.08
CA TYR A 107 -9.20 5.87 -3.68
C TYR A 107 -8.70 7.31 -3.50
N ILE A 108 -7.91 7.87 -4.43
CA ILE A 108 -7.48 9.27 -4.34
C ILE A 108 -8.66 10.25 -4.32
N PRO A 109 -9.55 10.28 -5.34
CA PRO A 109 -10.71 11.18 -5.29
C PRO A 109 -11.68 10.83 -4.16
N TYR A 110 -11.79 9.55 -3.78
CA TYR A 110 -12.59 9.13 -2.64
C TYR A 110 -12.08 9.72 -1.31
N SER A 111 -10.78 9.64 -1.02
CA SER A 111 -10.16 10.27 0.15
C SER A 111 -10.33 11.78 0.14
N VAL A 112 -10.19 12.44 -1.02
CA VAL A 112 -10.42 13.89 -1.14
C VAL A 112 -11.88 14.26 -0.83
N PHE A 113 -12.84 13.43 -1.24
CA PHE A 113 -14.26 13.65 -0.97
C PHE A 113 -14.58 13.64 0.54
N ASN A 114 -13.76 13.01 1.39
CA ASN A 114 -13.99 13.02 2.84
C ASN A 114 -13.92 14.42 3.48
N ALA A 115 -13.29 15.40 2.82
CA ALA A 115 -13.33 16.81 3.24
C ALA A 115 -14.60 17.55 2.79
N ALA A 116 -15.56 16.90 2.13
CA ALA A 116 -16.76 17.54 1.62
C ALA A 116 -17.59 18.17 2.75
N GLY A 117 -17.74 19.50 2.70
CA GLY A 117 -18.43 20.26 3.73
C GLY A 117 -17.62 20.46 5.02
N ALA A 118 -16.29 20.23 4.99
CA ALA A 118 -15.40 20.62 6.07
C ALA A 118 -15.35 22.15 6.23
N THR A 119 -15.21 22.60 7.49
CA THR A 119 -15.03 24.01 7.83
C THR A 119 -13.54 24.32 8.00
N TRP A 120 -13.19 25.62 7.96
CA TRP A 120 -11.80 26.07 8.19
C TRP A 120 -11.22 25.64 9.54
N GLU A 121 -12.06 25.51 10.56
CA GLU A 121 -11.69 25.01 11.89
C GLU A 121 -11.06 23.61 11.83
N TRP A 122 -11.56 22.74 10.93
CA TRP A 122 -11.08 21.36 10.78
C TRP A 122 -10.13 21.18 9.60
N ALA A 123 -9.70 22.26 8.95
CA ALA A 123 -8.86 22.19 7.74
C ALA A 123 -7.54 21.47 7.99
N PHE A 124 -6.90 21.66 9.15
CA PHE A 124 -5.66 20.96 9.48
C PHE A 124 -5.89 19.47 9.70
N PHE A 125 -6.98 19.07 10.37
CA PHE A 125 -7.33 17.67 10.57
C PHE A 125 -7.53 16.95 9.24
N TYR A 126 -8.33 17.53 8.33
CA TYR A 126 -8.57 16.95 7.00
C TYR A 126 -7.32 17.04 6.10
N GLY A 127 -6.58 18.14 6.13
CA GLY A 127 -5.35 18.30 5.35
C GLY A 127 -4.28 17.29 5.74
N LEU A 128 -4.09 17.04 7.03
CA LEU A 128 -3.13 16.04 7.53
C LEU A 128 -3.58 14.62 7.20
N SER A 129 -4.84 14.26 7.51
CA SER A 129 -5.37 12.92 7.25
C SER A 129 -5.37 12.59 5.75
N ILE A 130 -6.04 13.39 4.93
CA ILE A 130 -6.12 13.19 3.47
C ILE A 130 -4.72 13.29 2.85
N GLY A 131 -3.86 14.20 3.35
CA GLY A 131 -2.47 14.30 2.90
C GLY A 131 -1.71 12.99 3.08
N ILE A 132 -1.75 12.38 4.26
CA ILE A 132 -1.08 11.10 4.53
C ILE A 132 -1.73 9.95 3.76
N GLU A 133 -3.06 9.91 3.68
CA GLU A 133 -3.78 8.92 2.86
C GLU A 133 -3.34 8.97 1.39
N VAL A 134 -3.32 10.15 0.78
CA VAL A 134 -2.88 10.34 -0.61
C VAL A 134 -1.39 10.01 -0.78
N LEU A 135 -0.53 10.30 0.20
CA LEU A 135 0.87 9.89 0.17
C LEU A 135 1.03 8.37 0.19
N LEU A 136 0.25 7.65 0.99
CA LEU A 136 0.22 6.18 0.99
C LEU A 136 -0.27 5.62 -0.34
N LEU A 137 -1.34 6.20 -0.91
CA LEU A 137 -1.85 5.81 -2.24
C LEU A 137 -0.83 6.09 -3.34
N ALA A 138 -0.14 7.24 -3.30
CA ALA A 138 0.94 7.58 -4.23
C ALA A 138 2.12 6.60 -4.09
N PHE A 139 2.44 6.18 -2.88
CA PHE A 139 3.45 5.15 -2.62
C PHE A 139 3.04 3.79 -3.21
N ILE A 140 1.76 3.40 -3.07
CA ILE A 140 1.21 2.19 -3.69
C ILE A 140 1.33 2.27 -5.21
N LEU A 141 0.90 3.38 -5.81
CA LEU A 141 0.99 3.62 -7.25
C LEU A 141 2.43 3.51 -7.74
N ARG A 142 3.38 4.17 -7.07
CA ARG A 142 4.80 4.12 -7.43
C ARG A 142 5.34 2.70 -7.32
N SER A 143 5.07 2.01 -6.22
CA SER A 143 5.56 0.65 -5.96
C SER A 143 5.02 -0.37 -6.98
N ALA A 144 3.74 -0.28 -7.31
CA ALA A 144 3.12 -1.12 -8.35
C ALA A 144 3.65 -0.75 -9.75
N TRP A 145 3.83 0.55 -10.04
CA TRP A 145 4.29 1.01 -11.34
C TRP A 145 5.70 0.54 -11.67
N THR A 146 6.64 0.67 -10.72
CA THR A 146 8.06 0.29 -10.88
C THR A 146 8.34 -1.19 -10.66
N TRP A 147 7.31 -2.01 -10.44
CA TRP A 147 7.48 -3.45 -10.30
C TRP A 147 8.13 -4.03 -11.58
N PRO A 148 9.31 -4.68 -11.48
CA PRO A 148 10.00 -5.25 -12.63
C PRO A 148 9.10 -6.18 -13.43
N ARG A 149 9.08 -5.98 -14.76
CA ARG A 149 8.46 -6.92 -15.69
C ARG A 149 9.50 -7.98 -15.99
N THR A 150 9.28 -9.22 -15.59
CA THR A 150 9.96 -10.34 -16.24
C THR A 150 9.39 -10.39 -17.65
N HIS A 151 10.03 -9.69 -18.59
CA HIS A 151 9.99 -10.14 -19.97
C HIS A 151 10.60 -11.54 -19.90
N SER A 152 9.81 -12.59 -20.16
CA SER A 152 10.41 -13.84 -20.62
C SER A 152 11.19 -13.45 -21.87
N ASN A 153 12.46 -13.13 -21.70
CA ASN A 153 13.32 -12.82 -22.82
C ASN A 153 13.29 -14.09 -23.66
N ALA A 154 12.76 -14.00 -24.87
CA ALA A 154 12.84 -15.08 -25.84
C ALA A 154 14.29 -15.56 -26.00
N ALA A 155 15.27 -14.72 -25.67
CA ALA A 155 16.68 -15.06 -25.55
C ALA A 155 17.02 -16.07 -24.43
N ASP A 156 16.42 -16.04 -23.24
CA ASP A 156 16.67 -17.03 -22.18
C ASP A 156 16.04 -18.38 -22.52
N VAL A 157 14.85 -18.37 -23.13
CA VAL A 157 14.18 -19.58 -23.61
C VAL A 157 14.97 -20.18 -24.78
N ALA A 158 15.43 -19.37 -25.74
CA ALA A 158 16.24 -19.82 -26.87
C ALA A 158 17.64 -20.31 -26.43
N THR A 159 18.23 -19.70 -25.39
CA THR A 159 19.51 -20.14 -24.82
C THR A 159 19.35 -21.46 -24.07
N ALA A 160 18.28 -21.63 -23.29
CA ALA A 160 17.96 -22.89 -22.63
C ALA A 160 17.65 -24.02 -23.63
N ASP A 161 16.97 -23.71 -24.75
CA ASP A 161 16.69 -24.69 -25.80
C ASP A 161 17.95 -25.08 -26.58
N ARG A 162 18.86 -24.13 -26.87
CA ARG A 162 20.17 -24.44 -27.49
C ARG A 162 20.99 -25.38 -26.62
N LEU A 163 21.13 -25.05 -25.33
CA LEU A 163 21.90 -25.89 -24.41
C LEU A 163 21.31 -27.30 -24.32
N ARG A 164 19.98 -27.45 -24.32
CA ARG A 164 19.32 -28.77 -24.34
C ARG A 164 19.56 -29.55 -25.62
N GLN A 165 19.73 -28.89 -26.77
CA GLN A 165 20.04 -29.54 -28.04
C GLN A 165 21.51 -29.97 -28.11
N ASP A 166 22.43 -29.18 -27.57
CA ASP A 166 23.86 -29.52 -27.53
C ASP A 166 24.13 -30.73 -26.62
N PHE A 167 23.41 -30.88 -25.50
CA PHE A 167 23.50 -32.07 -24.64
C PHE A 167 22.85 -33.34 -25.23
N ARG A 168 22.11 -33.24 -26.33
CA ARG A 168 21.45 -34.38 -27.00
C ARG A 168 22.20 -34.88 -28.23
N ARG A 169 23.32 -34.25 -28.61
CA ARG A 169 24.22 -34.71 -29.66
C ARG A 169 25.46 -35.35 -29.06
#